data_AF-A0A661C579-F1
#
_entry.id   AF-A0A661C579-F1
#
_cell.length_a   1.000
_cell.length_b   1.000
_cell.length_c   1.000
_cell.angle_alpha   90.00
_cell.angle_beta   90.00
_cell.angle_gamma   90.00
#
_symmetry.space_group_name_H-M   'P 1'
#
loop_
_entity.id
_entity.type
_entity.pdbx_description
1 polymer ?
#
loop_
_entity_poly.entity_id
_entity_poly.type
_entity_poly.pdbx_seq_one_letter_code
_entity_poly.pdbx_strand_id
1 'polypeptide(L)'
;EGPDGKVMVVPLDSVSKFHTSINSYEDVQAALLDQITHFFEHYKDLEPGKWVKLDGWRDVQAAKDEIMASLERYENSPEKPLF
;
A
#
# COMPACT_ATOMS: atom_id res chain seq x y z
N GLU A 1 -8.79 8.35 14.03
CA GLU A 1 -8.80 7.29 13.00
C GLU A 1 -8.87 7.95 11.64
N GLY A 2 -8.23 7.37 10.63
CA GLY A 2 -8.16 7.92 9.28
C GLY A 2 -7.76 6.84 8.28
N PRO A 3 -7.90 7.11 6.97
CA PRO A 3 -7.50 6.16 5.94
C PRO A 3 -5.99 5.86 6.03
N ASP A 4 -5.63 4.58 6.02
CA ASP A 4 -4.25 4.09 6.18
C ASP A 4 -3.87 3.16 5.00
N GLY A 5 -3.96 3.73 3.79
CA GLY A 5 -3.64 3.03 2.54
C GLY A 5 -2.21 2.51 2.51
N LYS A 6 -2.02 1.28 2.02
CA LYS A 6 -0.71 0.66 1.83
C LYS A 6 -0.47 0.47 0.34
N VAL A 7 0.63 1.00 -0.19
CA VAL A 7 1.02 0.76 -1.59
C VAL A 7 1.91 -0.48 -1.65
N MET A 8 1.54 -1.45 -2.48
CA MET A 8 2.39 -2.59 -2.83
C MET A 8 3.17 -2.26 -4.09
N VAL A 9 4.48 -2.54 -4.08
CA VAL A 9 5.39 -2.27 -5.19
C VAL A 9 6.27 -3.49 -5.47
N VAL A 10 6.73 -3.60 -6.71
CA VAL A 10 7.77 -4.54 -7.13
C VAL A 10 8.99 -3.77 -7.64
N PRO A 11 10.20 -4.35 -7.57
CA PRO A 11 11.39 -3.72 -8.15
C PRO A 11 11.23 -3.44 -9.64
N LEU A 12 11.85 -2.36 -10.10
CA LEU A 12 11.99 -2.11 -11.53
C LEU A 12 12.80 -3.23 -12.20
N ASP A 13 12.52 -3.44 -13.47
CA ASP A 13 13.17 -4.41 -14.34
C ASP A 13 14.70 -4.22 -14.48
N SER A 14 15.21 -3.02 -14.18
CA SER A 14 16.64 -2.69 -14.13
C SER A 14 17.30 -3.15 -12.82
N VAL A 15 16.52 -3.38 -11.77
CA VAL A 15 16.94 -3.87 -10.47
C VAL A 15 16.81 -5.39 -10.40
N SER A 16 15.67 -5.94 -10.85
CA SER A 16 15.43 -7.38 -10.88
C SER A 16 14.39 -7.75 -11.95
N LYS A 17 14.65 -8.83 -12.69
CA LYS A 17 13.72 -9.41 -13.68
C LYS A 17 12.69 -10.38 -13.08
N PHE A 18 12.72 -10.59 -11.76
CA PHE A 18 11.87 -11.61 -11.12
C PHE A 18 10.37 -11.30 -11.24
N HIS A 19 9.98 -10.02 -11.28
CA HIS A 19 8.58 -9.58 -11.30
C HIS A 19 8.15 -8.96 -12.64
N THR A 20 8.89 -9.16 -13.72
CA THR A 20 8.61 -8.54 -15.04
C THR A 20 7.19 -8.83 -15.55
N SER A 21 6.59 -9.95 -15.15
CA SER A 21 5.21 -10.32 -15.52
C SER A 21 4.13 -9.72 -14.63
N ILE A 22 4.48 -9.05 -13.53
CA ILE A 22 3.53 -8.50 -12.56
C ILE A 22 3.27 -7.03 -12.90
N ASN A 23 2.09 -6.75 -13.44
CA ASN A 23 1.67 -5.41 -13.84
C ASN A 23 0.50 -4.89 -12.99
N SER A 24 -0.23 -5.78 -12.33
CA SER A 24 -1.32 -5.49 -11.38
C SER A 24 -1.16 -6.35 -10.12
N TYR A 25 -1.83 -5.96 -9.03
CA TYR A 25 -1.93 -6.84 -7.85
C TYR A 25 -2.62 -8.17 -8.19
N GLU A 26 -3.48 -8.18 -9.21
CA GLU A 26 -4.18 -9.37 -9.71
C GLU A 26 -3.23 -10.40 -10.37
N ASP A 27 -2.03 -9.98 -10.77
CA ASP A 27 -1.00 -10.88 -11.29
C ASP A 27 -0.21 -11.59 -10.16
N VAL A 28 -0.43 -11.16 -8.91
CA VAL A 28 0.16 -11.79 -7.72
C VAL A 28 -0.67 -13.01 -7.32
N GLN A 29 0.00 -14.04 -6.81
CA GLN A 29 -0.68 -15.24 -6.31
C GLN A 29 -1.70 -14.84 -5.23
N ALA A 30 -2.96 -15.25 -5.40
CA ALA A 30 -4.04 -14.90 -4.48
C ALA A 30 -3.71 -15.27 -3.01
N ALA A 31 -3.06 -16.42 -2.79
CA ALA A 31 -2.63 -16.83 -1.45
C ALA A 31 -1.67 -15.82 -0.77
N LEU A 32 -0.81 -15.15 -1.53
CA LEU A 32 0.07 -14.11 -0.98
C LEU A 32 -0.71 -12.83 -0.65
N LEU A 33 -1.67 -12.44 -1.51
CA LEU A 33 -2.55 -11.31 -1.22
C LEU A 33 -3.35 -11.55 0.06
N ASP A 34 -3.91 -12.76 0.24
CA ASP A 34 -4.65 -13.16 1.43
C ASP A 34 -3.76 -13.11 2.68
N GLN A 35 -2.51 -13.59 2.59
CA GLN A 35 -1.54 -13.51 3.68
C GLN A 35 -1.22 -12.06 4.09
N ILE A 36 -1.06 -11.16 3.11
CA ILE A 36 -0.81 -9.73 3.37
C ILE A 36 -2.04 -9.08 4.01
N THR A 37 -3.24 -9.33 3.48
CA THR A 37 -4.51 -8.84 4.03
C THR A 37 -4.68 -9.31 5.48
N HIS A 38 -4.53 -10.61 5.73
CA HIS A 38 -4.64 -11.20 7.08
C HIS A 38 -3.64 -10.60 8.06
N PHE A 39 -2.38 -10.40 7.63
CA PHE A 39 -1.38 -9.75 8.48
C PHE A 39 -1.86 -8.37 8.96
N PHE A 40 -2.33 -7.51 8.05
CA PHE A 40 -2.76 -6.16 8.41
C PHE A 40 -4.07 -6.11 9.21
N GLU A 41 -4.94 -7.09 9.06
CA GLU A 41 -6.15 -7.21 9.89
C GLU A 41 -5.81 -7.55 11.34
N HIS A 42 -4.80 -8.40 11.57
CA HIS A 42 -4.54 -8.99 12.89
C HIS A 42 -3.31 -8.44 13.63
N TYR A 43 -2.38 -7.75 12.96
CA TYR A 43 -1.10 -7.37 13.61
C TYR A 43 -1.25 -6.46 14.84
N LYS A 44 -2.41 -5.82 15.00
CA LYS A 44 -2.75 -4.92 16.11
C LYS A 44 -3.72 -5.52 17.13
N ASP A 45 -4.11 -6.79 17.01
CA ASP A 45 -5.12 -7.41 17.88
C ASP A 45 -4.77 -7.35 19.37
N LEU A 46 -3.48 -7.32 19.70
CA LEU A 46 -2.98 -7.24 21.07
C LEU A 46 -2.76 -5.80 21.57
N GLU A 47 -3.01 -4.78 20.73
CA GLU A 47 -2.93 -3.38 21.11
C GLU A 47 -4.29 -2.89 21.64
N PRO A 48 -4.44 -2.61 22.95
CA PRO A 48 -5.73 -2.27 23.53
C PRO A 48 -6.40 -1.09 22.84
N GLY A 49 -7.64 -1.31 22.37
CA GLY A 49 -8.44 -0.27 21.71
C GLY A 49 -8.05 0.01 20.26
N LYS A 50 -7.16 -0.77 19.64
CA LYS A 50 -6.88 -0.69 18.21
C LYS A 50 -7.52 -1.85 17.46
N TRP A 51 -8.03 -1.54 16.28
CA TRP A 51 -8.57 -2.48 15.32
C TRP A 51 -8.27 -1.94 13.92
N VAL A 52 -8.26 -2.82 12.93
CA VAL A 52 -8.10 -2.44 11.52
C VAL A 52 -9.24 -3.07 10.74
N LYS A 53 -9.79 -2.30 9.80
CA LYS A 53 -10.67 -2.83 8.76
C LYS A 53 -10.12 -2.44 7.41
N LEU A 54 -9.93 -3.45 6.56
CA LEU A 54 -9.46 -3.26 5.20
C LEU A 54 -10.66 -3.17 4.26
N ASP A 55 -10.63 -2.17 3.37
CA ASP A 55 -11.65 -2.00 2.32
C ASP A 55 -11.34 -2.85 1.06
N GLY A 56 -10.21 -3.55 1.06
CA GLY A 56 -9.73 -4.41 -0.04
C GLY A 56 -8.63 -3.78 -0.89
N TRP A 57 -8.22 -4.54 -1.91
CA TRP A 57 -7.23 -4.12 -2.90
C TRP A 57 -7.81 -3.15 -3.93
N ARG A 58 -6.96 -2.29 -4.48
CA ARG A 58 -7.30 -1.32 -5.52
C ARG A 58 -6.29 -1.44 -6.67
N ASP A 59 -6.69 -0.94 -7.84
CA ASP A 59 -5.88 -1.03 -9.04
C ASP A 59 -4.61 -0.13 -8.99
N VAL A 60 -3.79 -0.28 -10.02
CA VAL A 60 -2.54 0.48 -10.18
C VAL A 60 -2.79 1.98 -10.31
N GLN A 61 -3.91 2.39 -10.90
CA GLN A 61 -4.21 3.80 -11.08
C GLN A 61 -4.51 4.46 -9.74
N ALA A 62 -5.31 3.82 -8.89
CA ALA A 62 -5.58 4.28 -7.53
C ALA A 62 -4.29 4.43 -6.71
N ALA A 63 -3.35 3.49 -6.83
CA ALA A 63 -2.05 3.61 -6.19
C ALA A 63 -1.23 4.80 -6.70
N LYS A 64 -1.21 5.05 -8.02
CA LYS A 64 -0.53 6.21 -8.60
C LYS A 64 -1.17 7.51 -8.16
N ASP A 65 -2.50 7.59 -8.16
CA ASP A 65 -3.24 8.78 -7.75
C ASP A 65 -2.97 9.13 -6.29
N GLU A 66 -2.93 8.13 -5.39
CA GLU A 66 -2.60 8.36 -3.98
C GLU A 66 -1.16 8.85 -3.78
N ILE A 67 -0.20 8.33 -4.54
CA ILE A 67 1.20 8.80 -4.51
C ILE A 67 1.27 10.26 -4.96
N MET A 68 0.63 10.60 -6.09
CA MET A 68 0.65 11.97 -6.63
C MET A 68 -0.07 12.95 -5.70
N ALA A 69 -1.22 12.56 -5.14
CA ALA A 69 -1.94 13.37 -4.17
C ALA A 69 -1.13 13.55 -2.88
N SER A 70 -0.41 12.53 -2.42
CA SER A 70 0.50 12.63 -1.27
C SER A 70 1.65 13.60 -1.52
N LEU A 71 2.22 13.56 -2.73
CA LEU A 71 3.27 14.50 -3.14
C LEU A 71 2.75 15.95 -3.19
N GLU A 72 1.58 16.17 -3.79
CA GLU A 72 0.95 17.50 -3.84
C GLU A 72 0.65 18.03 -2.43
N ARG A 73 0.12 17.21 -1.54
CA ARG A 73 -0.11 17.57 -0.13
C ARG A 73 1.19 17.96 0.57
N TYR A 74 2.28 17.23 0.31
CA TYR A 74 3.59 17.54 0.86
C TYR A 74 4.14 18.88 0.31
N GLU A 75 4.02 19.12 -0.99
CA GLU A 75 4.48 20.35 -1.63
C GLU A 75 3.72 21.60 -1.15
N ASN A 76 2.42 21.46 -0.96
CA ASN A 76 1.53 22.51 -0.46
C ASN A 76 1.54 22.65 1.07
N SER A 77 2.24 21.78 1.79
CA SER A 77 2.29 21.84 3.25
C SER A 77 3.07 23.09 3.71
N PRO A 78 2.45 23.99 4.51
CA PRO A 78 3.12 25.20 5.00
C PRO A 78 4.31 24.89 5.90
N GLU A 79 4.25 23.76 6.61
CA GLU A 79 5.38 23.17 7.31
C GLU A 79 5.71 21.84 6.63
N LYS A 80 6.89 21.76 6.01
CA LYS A 80 7.36 20.51 5.43
C LYS A 80 7.78 19.58 6.57
N PRO A 81 7.16 18.40 6.71
CA PRO A 81 7.56 17.47 7.74
C PRO A 81 9.01 17.03 7.54
N LEU A 82 9.76 16.96 8.63
CA LEU A 82 11.15 16.51 8.68
C LEU A 82 11.15 14.98 8.82
N PHE A 83 10.91 14.28 7.70
CA PHE A 83 11.11 12.83 7.63
C PHE A 83 12.50 12.51 7.05
#